data_AF-A0A3L7LTU7-F1
#
_entry.id   AF-A0A3L7LTU7-F1
#
_cell.length_a   1.000
_cell.length_b   1.000
_cell.length_c   1.000
_cell.angle_alpha   90.00
_cell.angle_beta   90.00
_cell.angle_gamma   90.00
#
_symmetry.space_group_name_H-M   'P 1'
#
loop_
_entity.id
_entity.type
_entity.pdbx_description
1 polymer ?
#
loop_
_entity_poly.entity_id
_entity_poly.type
_entity_poly.pdbx_seq_one_letter_code
_entity_poly.pdbx_strand_id
1 'polypeptide(L)'
;MATMVNYGRALVLAAMMLGITPAVLAADTEGSLLGNIILQILESDQVKTINKLQLGVTQVLRGAINAGEIDIYPEYTGNGVFFFSAEQDKAWKDTNAGYQKVKQMEYDKNHIVWLSPAPANNTWTIAVRDELAKN
;
A
#
# COMPACT_ATOMS: atom_id res chain seq x y z
N MET A 1 12.25 -32.66 -10.11
CA MET A 1 13.19 -31.54 -9.89
C MET A 1 12.89 -30.51 -10.98
N ALA A 2 12.31 -29.34 -10.76
CA ALA A 2 11.88 -28.66 -9.55
C ALA A 2 10.56 -27.92 -9.84
N THR A 3 9.62 -28.07 -8.91
CA THR A 3 8.40 -27.28 -8.76
C THR A 3 8.79 -25.84 -8.40
N MET A 4 8.75 -24.95 -9.37
CA MET A 4 8.62 -23.50 -9.13
C MET A 4 7.41 -22.99 -9.91
N VAL A 5 6.22 -23.39 -9.46
CA VAL A 5 4.98 -22.76 -9.88
C VAL A 5 4.86 -21.46 -9.09
N ASN A 6 5.28 -20.39 -9.74
CA ASN A 6 4.96 -18.98 -9.54
C ASN A 6 3.83 -18.71 -8.52
N TYR A 7 4.18 -18.59 -7.23
CA TYR A 7 3.25 -18.40 -6.11
C TYR A 7 2.34 -17.16 -6.27
N GLY A 8 2.75 -16.15 -7.05
CA GLY A 8 1.93 -14.99 -7.35
C GLY A 8 0.68 -15.28 -8.18
N ARG A 9 0.75 -16.25 -9.10
CA ARG A 9 -0.41 -16.63 -9.94
C ARG A 9 -1.46 -17.44 -9.18
N ALA A 10 -1.03 -18.23 -8.20
CA ALA A 10 -1.94 -19.06 -7.39
C ALA A 10 -2.82 -18.19 -6.46
N LEU A 11 -2.28 -17.11 -5.92
CA LEU A 11 -3.03 -16.13 -5.11
C LEU A 11 -4.08 -15.37 -5.95
N VAL A 12 -3.73 -14.99 -7.19
CA VAL A 12 -4.66 -14.30 -8.11
C VAL A 12 -5.82 -15.21 -8.55
N LEU A 13 -5.56 -16.50 -8.79
CA LEU A 13 -6.59 -17.49 -9.10
C LEU A 13 -7.52 -17.81 -7.91
N ALA A 14 -6.99 -17.81 -6.67
CA ALA A 14 -7.80 -18.00 -5.48
C ALA A 14 -8.72 -16.80 -5.21
N ALA A 15 -8.26 -15.56 -5.46
CA ALA A 15 -9.08 -14.36 -5.36
C ALA A 15 -10.22 -14.35 -6.39
N MET A 16 -9.97 -14.83 -7.62
CA MET A 16 -11.02 -14.97 -8.66
C MET A 16 -12.14 -15.96 -8.29
N MET A 17 -11.86 -17.00 -7.50
CA MET A 17 -12.86 -17.98 -7.06
C MET A 17 -13.71 -17.50 -5.86
N LEU A 18 -13.33 -16.42 -5.19
CA LEU A 18 -14.05 -15.86 -4.04
C LEU A 18 -14.95 -14.67 -4.41
N GLY A 19 -15.00 -14.27 -5.68
CA GLY A 19 -15.79 -13.08 -6.11
C GLY A 19 -15.24 -11.75 -5.59
N ILE A 20 -13.99 -11.75 -5.10
CA ILE A 20 -13.32 -10.57 -4.55
C ILE A 20 -12.85 -9.73 -5.73
N THR A 21 -13.34 -8.50 -5.81
CA THR A 21 -13.06 -7.58 -6.91
C THR A 21 -12.23 -6.41 -6.36
N PRO A 22 -10.90 -6.34 -6.61
CA PRO A 22 -10.03 -5.42 -5.88
C PRO A 22 -10.44 -3.95 -6.07
N ALA A 23 -10.62 -3.25 -4.96
CA ALA A 23 -10.88 -1.80 -4.94
C ALA A 23 -9.66 -1.01 -4.44
N VAL A 24 -9.29 0.06 -5.16
CA VAL A 24 -8.12 0.94 -4.94
C VAL A 24 -8.48 2.38 -4.59
N LEU A 25 -7.76 3.02 -3.63
CA LEU A 25 -8.06 4.38 -3.16
C LEU A 25 -6.93 5.17 -2.46
N ALA A 26 -6.69 6.44 -2.84
CA ALA A 26 -6.19 7.50 -1.93
C ALA A 26 -6.63 8.93 -2.38
N ALA A 27 -6.77 9.88 -1.43
CA ALA A 27 -7.55 11.13 -1.59
C ALA A 27 -6.75 12.42 -1.94
N ASP A 28 -5.43 12.36 -1.97
CA ASP A 28 -4.55 13.43 -2.45
C ASP A 28 -4.14 13.20 -3.91
N THR A 29 -3.36 14.13 -4.48
CA THR A 29 -2.88 14.02 -5.87
C THR A 29 -2.05 12.76 -6.09
N GLU A 30 -1.16 12.42 -5.14
CA GLU A 30 -0.37 11.18 -5.19
C GLU A 30 -1.28 9.96 -5.09
N GLY A 31 -2.24 9.97 -4.17
CA GLY A 31 -3.20 8.89 -4.01
C GLY A 31 -4.05 8.61 -5.24
N SER A 32 -4.47 9.68 -5.94
CA SER A 32 -5.15 9.57 -7.23
C SER A 32 -4.24 8.96 -8.29
N LEU A 33 -2.97 9.39 -8.36
CA LEU A 33 -1.99 8.85 -9.31
C LEU A 33 -1.71 7.37 -9.05
N LEU A 34 -1.29 7.02 -7.83
CA LEU A 34 -0.95 5.66 -7.43
C LEU A 34 -2.15 4.72 -7.52
N GLY A 35 -3.33 5.20 -7.14
CA GLY A 35 -4.55 4.43 -7.23
C GLY A 35 -4.90 4.05 -8.68
N ASN A 36 -4.77 4.99 -9.61
CA ASN A 36 -4.96 4.73 -11.04
C ASN A 36 -3.88 3.79 -11.61
N ILE A 37 -2.63 3.88 -11.14
CA ILE A 37 -1.55 2.97 -11.56
C ILE A 37 -1.92 1.53 -11.18
N ILE A 38 -2.33 1.28 -9.93
CA ILE A 38 -2.70 -0.07 -9.47
C ILE A 38 -3.89 -0.59 -10.28
N LEU A 39 -4.93 0.23 -10.47
CA LEU A 39 -6.12 -0.15 -11.23
C LEU A 39 -5.77 -0.56 -12.67
N GLN A 40 -4.96 0.24 -13.37
CA GLN A 40 -4.54 -0.07 -14.74
C GLN A 40 -3.69 -1.34 -14.83
N ILE A 41 -2.81 -1.58 -13.86
CA ILE A 41 -2.00 -2.81 -13.82
C ILE A 41 -2.90 -4.03 -13.66
N LEU A 42 -3.84 -4.00 -12.71
CA LEU A 42 -4.78 -5.09 -12.46
C LEU A 42 -5.65 -5.36 -13.70
N GLU A 43 -6.18 -4.32 -14.33
CA GLU A 43 -7.00 -4.45 -15.53
C GLU A 43 -6.20 -4.97 -16.73
N SER A 44 -4.93 -4.55 -16.88
CA SER A 44 -4.04 -5.05 -17.93
C SER A 44 -3.76 -6.56 -17.80
N ASP A 45 -3.79 -7.06 -16.56
CA ASP A 45 -3.67 -8.48 -16.23
C ASP A 45 -5.03 -9.21 -16.19
N GLN A 46 -6.10 -8.58 -16.68
CA GLN A 46 -7.46 -9.12 -16.78
C GLN A 46 -8.12 -9.44 -15.42
N VAL A 47 -7.61 -8.85 -14.34
CA VAL A 47 -8.26 -8.88 -13.03
C VAL A 47 -9.45 -7.91 -13.07
N LYS A 48 -10.65 -8.41 -12.79
CA LYS A 48 -11.82 -7.54 -12.68
C LYS A 48 -11.65 -6.63 -11.46
N THR A 49 -11.89 -5.33 -11.63
CA THR A 49 -11.72 -4.29 -10.61
C THR A 49 -13.04 -3.54 -10.38
N ILE A 50 -13.22 -3.00 -9.18
CA ILE A 50 -14.24 -1.97 -8.92
C ILE A 50 -13.49 -0.70 -8.55
N ASN A 51 -13.62 0.32 -9.38
CA ASN A 51 -13.01 1.61 -9.09
C ASN A 51 -13.74 2.28 -7.91
N LYS A 52 -13.06 2.39 -6.77
CA LYS A 52 -13.51 3.12 -5.58
C LYS A 52 -12.56 4.27 -5.22
N LEU A 53 -11.90 4.88 -6.21
CA LEU A 53 -11.06 6.05 -5.99
C LEU A 53 -11.87 7.20 -5.35
N GLN A 54 -11.20 8.05 -4.57
CA GLN A 54 -11.72 9.21 -3.84
C GLN A 54 -12.70 9.01 -2.64
N LEU A 55 -12.80 7.84 -1.96
CA LEU A 55 -13.67 7.72 -0.75
C LEU A 55 -13.22 8.52 0.49
N GLY A 56 -11.99 9.04 0.58
CA GLY A 56 -11.62 9.99 1.64
C GLY A 56 -10.25 9.78 2.28
N VAL A 57 -10.05 10.43 3.43
CA VAL A 57 -8.79 10.50 4.17
C VAL A 57 -8.36 9.15 4.76
N THR A 58 -7.10 9.04 5.21
CA THR A 58 -6.47 7.82 5.76
C THR A 58 -7.34 7.05 6.77
N GLN A 59 -8.04 7.73 7.68
CA GLN A 59 -8.90 7.05 8.67
C GLN A 59 -10.10 6.32 8.05
N VAL A 60 -10.70 6.91 7.01
CA VAL A 60 -11.81 6.29 6.27
C VAL A 60 -11.31 5.05 5.53
N LEU A 61 -10.20 5.21 4.83
CA LEU A 61 -9.49 4.14 4.13
C LEU A 61 -9.13 2.96 5.03
N ARG A 62 -8.59 3.27 6.20
CA ARG A 62 -8.20 2.30 7.21
C ARG A 62 -9.40 1.51 7.73
N GLY A 63 -10.52 2.18 7.98
CA GLY A 63 -11.77 1.52 8.34
C GLY A 63 -12.27 0.60 7.24
N ALA A 64 -12.29 1.10 5.99
CA ALA A 64 -12.79 0.36 4.83
C ALA A 64 -12.01 -0.93 4.56
N ILE A 65 -10.67 -0.92 4.61
CA ILE A 65 -9.88 -2.15 4.37
C ILE A 65 -10.06 -3.18 5.49
N ASN A 66 -10.12 -2.74 6.75
CA ASN A 66 -10.34 -3.64 7.87
C ASN A 66 -11.76 -4.24 7.88
N ALA A 67 -12.73 -3.51 7.34
CA ALA A 67 -14.11 -3.96 7.18
C ALA A 67 -14.32 -4.81 5.91
N GLY A 68 -13.32 -4.93 5.02
CA GLY A 68 -13.44 -5.63 3.74
C GLY A 68 -14.26 -4.88 2.68
N GLU A 69 -14.43 -3.56 2.84
CA GLU A 69 -15.12 -2.71 1.86
C GLU A 69 -14.21 -2.32 0.66
N ILE A 70 -12.90 -2.41 0.85
CA ILE A 70 -11.86 -2.29 -0.17
C ILE A 70 -10.80 -3.37 0.02
N ASP A 71 -10.04 -3.69 -1.03
CA ASP A 71 -9.11 -4.83 -1.02
C ASP A 71 -7.65 -4.45 -1.13
N ILE A 72 -7.32 -3.31 -1.75
CA ILE A 72 -5.93 -2.91 -2.00
C ILE A 72 -5.84 -1.40 -2.10
N TYR A 73 -4.89 -0.73 -1.46
CA TYR A 73 -4.71 0.71 -1.66
C TYR A 73 -3.28 1.14 -1.35
N PRO A 74 -2.79 2.26 -1.89
CA PRO A 74 -1.48 2.78 -1.53
C PRO A 74 -1.51 3.37 -0.11
N GLU A 75 -0.57 2.95 0.73
CA GLU A 75 -0.41 3.46 2.11
C GLU A 75 1.06 3.75 2.42
N TYR A 76 1.30 4.72 3.29
CA TYR A 76 2.63 5.14 3.70
C TYR A 76 3.09 4.35 4.94
N THR A 77 4.30 3.78 4.87
CA THR A 77 4.85 2.92 5.94
C THR A 77 4.90 3.61 7.30
N GLY A 78 5.20 4.92 7.32
CA GLY A 78 5.24 5.73 8.55
C GLY A 78 3.91 5.81 9.29
N ASN A 79 2.76 5.65 8.61
CA ASN A 79 1.44 5.68 9.26
C ASN A 79 1.22 4.51 10.22
N GLY A 80 2.03 3.44 10.11
CA GLY A 80 2.04 2.32 11.06
C GLY A 80 2.25 2.76 12.51
N VAL A 81 2.95 3.88 12.73
CA VAL A 81 3.12 4.45 14.08
C VAL A 81 1.77 4.75 14.76
N PHE A 82 0.81 5.26 13.99
CA PHE A 82 -0.51 5.65 14.48
C PHE A 82 -1.49 4.47 14.53
N PHE A 83 -1.39 3.54 13.57
CA PHE A 83 -2.27 2.36 13.51
C PHE A 83 -2.08 1.42 14.72
N PHE A 84 -0.87 1.42 15.29
CA PHE A 84 -0.48 0.51 16.35
C PHE A 84 -0.03 1.21 17.64
N SER A 85 -0.19 2.53 17.75
CA SER A 85 0.22 3.33 18.92
C SER A 85 1.65 3.02 19.36
N ALA A 86 2.59 3.12 18.40
CA ALA A 86 3.98 2.67 18.54
C ALA A 86 4.98 3.83 18.39
N GLU A 87 4.65 5.02 18.88
CA GLU A 87 5.37 6.29 18.67
C GLU A 87 6.82 6.29 19.14
N GLN A 88 7.15 5.45 20.12
CA GLN A 88 8.49 5.37 20.70
C GLN A 88 9.44 4.45 19.93
N ASP A 89 8.95 3.73 18.92
CA ASP A 89 9.79 2.80 18.19
C ASP A 89 10.68 3.51 17.17
N LYS A 90 12.00 3.27 17.26
CA LYS A 90 12.98 3.88 16.37
C LYS A 90 12.92 3.32 14.95
N ALA A 91 12.32 2.15 14.74
CA ALA A 91 12.18 1.53 13.41
C ALA A 91 11.46 2.46 12.42
N TRP A 92 10.56 3.33 12.87
CA TRP A 92 9.84 4.28 12.01
C TRP A 92 10.73 5.34 11.35
N LYS A 93 11.97 5.52 11.83
CA LYS A 93 12.95 6.45 11.24
C LYS A 93 13.88 5.80 10.22
N ASP A 94 13.82 4.48 10.07
CA ASP A 94 14.55 3.73 9.06
C ASP A 94 13.56 3.17 8.04
N THR A 95 13.79 3.43 6.75
CA THR A 95 12.83 3.08 5.69
C THR A 95 12.56 1.58 5.63
N ASN A 96 13.60 0.75 5.74
CA ASN A 96 13.45 -0.70 5.64
C ASN A 96 12.89 -1.29 6.93
N ALA A 97 13.39 -0.87 8.08
CA ALA A 97 12.90 -1.35 9.37
C ALA A 97 11.43 -0.97 9.60
N GLY A 98 11.04 0.26 9.25
CA GLY A 98 9.65 0.72 9.31
C GLY A 98 8.73 -0.09 8.40
N TYR A 99 9.17 -0.37 7.17
CA TYR A 99 8.44 -1.23 6.23
C TYR A 99 8.26 -2.66 6.77
N GLN A 100 9.34 -3.32 7.21
CA GLN A 100 9.24 -4.69 7.75
C GLN A 100 8.35 -4.73 8.99
N LYS A 101 8.44 -3.71 9.85
CA LYS A 101 7.64 -3.62 11.07
C LYS A 101 6.15 -3.49 10.76
N VAL A 102 5.74 -2.51 9.94
CA VAL A 102 4.32 -2.34 9.60
C VAL A 102 3.78 -3.57 8.87
N LYS A 103 4.56 -4.15 7.94
CA LYS A 103 4.20 -5.37 7.24
C LYS A 103 3.89 -6.52 8.19
N GLN A 104 4.74 -6.74 9.19
CA GLN A 104 4.55 -7.81 10.18
C GLN A 104 3.32 -7.53 11.05
N MET A 105 3.23 -6.33 11.62
CA MET A 105 2.14 -5.97 12.54
C MET A 105 0.76 -6.02 11.86
N GLU A 106 0.70 -5.68 10.58
CA GLU A 106 -0.52 -5.69 9.78
C GLU A 106 -0.97 -7.08 9.42
N TYR A 107 -0.04 -7.94 9.04
CA TYR A 107 -0.35 -9.33 8.76
C TYR A 107 -0.81 -10.07 10.03
N ASP A 108 -0.14 -9.83 11.16
CA ASP A 108 -0.45 -10.49 12.43
C ASP A 108 -1.81 -10.06 13.00
N LYS A 109 -2.14 -8.77 12.90
CA LYS A 109 -3.36 -8.22 13.53
C LYS A 109 -4.57 -8.22 12.61
N ASN A 110 -4.39 -7.88 11.33
CA ASN A 110 -5.49 -7.60 10.40
C ASN A 110 -5.45 -8.49 9.16
N HIS A 111 -4.44 -9.37 9.03
CA HIS A 111 -4.20 -10.19 7.84
C HIS A 111 -4.05 -9.37 6.55
N ILE A 112 -3.57 -8.12 6.68
CA ILE A 112 -3.29 -7.23 5.55
C ILE A 112 -1.85 -7.43 5.09
N VAL A 113 -1.67 -7.69 3.80
CA VAL A 113 -0.35 -7.93 3.19
C VAL A 113 0.19 -6.63 2.60
N TRP A 114 1.35 -6.19 3.08
CA TRP A 114 2.09 -5.08 2.47
C TRP A 114 2.97 -5.58 1.31
N LEU A 115 2.73 -5.02 0.13
CA LEU A 115 3.50 -5.30 -1.09
C LEU A 115 4.85 -4.56 -1.08
N SER A 116 5.60 -4.65 -2.17
CA SER A 116 6.88 -3.94 -2.34
C SER A 116 6.67 -2.42 -2.23
N PRO A 117 7.43 -1.71 -1.37
CA PRO A 117 7.31 -0.27 -1.23
C PRO A 117 8.03 0.46 -2.38
N ALA A 118 7.57 1.69 -2.68
CA ALA A 118 8.31 2.59 -3.55
C ALA A 118 9.62 3.08 -2.87
N PRO A 119 10.66 3.44 -3.64
CA PRO A 119 11.89 4.02 -3.08
C PRO A 119 11.77 5.51 -2.72
N ALA A 120 10.56 6.07 -2.71
CA ALA A 120 10.29 7.46 -2.37
C ALA A 120 9.96 7.63 -0.89
N ASN A 121 10.37 8.75 -0.30
CA ASN A 121 10.03 9.13 1.08
C ASN A 121 9.24 10.44 1.08
N ASN A 122 7.90 10.33 1.01
CA ASN A 122 7.00 11.48 1.09
C ASN A 122 6.91 11.95 2.56
N THR A 123 7.92 12.70 2.98
CA THR A 123 8.04 13.26 4.32
C THR A 123 8.54 14.70 4.26
N TRP A 124 8.45 15.40 5.39
CA TRP A 124 8.94 16.77 5.51
C TRP A 124 10.44 16.83 5.23
N THR A 125 10.81 17.68 4.28
CA THR A 125 12.20 17.98 3.93
C THR A 125 12.31 19.43 3.45
N ILE A 126 13.53 19.90 3.25
CA ILE A 126 13.81 21.21 2.67
C ILE A 126 14.28 20.99 1.24
N ALA A 127 13.55 21.57 0.29
CA ALA A 127 14.00 21.66 -1.10
C ALA A 127 14.77 22.97 -1.32
N VAL A 128 15.89 22.90 -2.02
CA VAL A 128 16.67 24.07 -2.45
C VAL A 128 16.66 24.18 -3.97
N ARG A 129 16.99 25.36 -4.51
CA ARG A 129 17.20 25.53 -5.96
C ARG A 129 18.33 24.62 -6.44
N ASP A 130 18.18 24.06 -7.63
CA ASP A 130 19.17 23.16 -8.24
C ASP A 130 20.56 23.80 -8.34
N GLU A 131 20.61 25.07 -8.73
CA GLU A 131 21.84 25.88 -8.77
C GLU A 131 22.53 25.97 -7.40
N LEU A 132 21.77 26.01 -6.30
CA LEU A 132 22.33 26.06 -4.95
C LEU A 132 22.84 24.69 -4.49
N ALA A 133 22.17 23.60 -4.90
CA ALA A 133 22.52 22.24 -4.49
C ALA A 133 23.81 21.70 -5.11
N LYS A 134 24.21 22.23 -6.27
CA LYS A 134 25.33 21.73 -7.09
C LYS A 134 26.63 22.52 -6.94
N ASN A 135 26.63 23.60 -6.15
CA ASN A 135 27.84 24.36 -5.80
C ASN A 135 28.61 23.64 -4.68
#